data_AF-A0A521ZGN2-F1
#
_entry.id   AF-A0A521ZGN2-F1
#
_cell.length_a   1.000
_cell.length_b   1.000
_cell.length_c   1.000
_cell.angle_alpha   90.00
_cell.angle_beta   90.00
_cell.angle_gamma   90.00
#
_symmetry.space_group_name_H-M   'P 1'
#
loop_
_entity.id
_entity.type
_entity.pdbx_description
1 polymer ?
#
loop_
_entity_poly.entity_id
_entity_poly.type
_entity_poly.pdbx_seq_one_letter_code
_entity_poly.pdbx_strand_id
1 'polypeptide(L)'
;VNIGTGGNTELAGTIELHGDCLFNVGGTSLTISGLITGDGGLIKNGGSPLILTNVNTYTGDTRLNTGVMRLNGNGSITGSSNITLVGGTTLSVTGRVDSTLTLVAGQALKGNGTVNGTLIAGANSTVSPGLDAIGALTVSNAVTLLGTTTMELNGDSGTNDVLRSDSSITYGGTLSLTNLGGPLTNGASFKLFRASSYTGTFSSLAPTTPGPGQAWNTNALSTTGTISVVGPATIGSITLSGSTLVISGSNGVPLGTYYMRASTNVTVPLTNWTRIATNTFTPSGNFSFTNIITSAFPMRFFALEMP
;
A
#
# COMPACT_ATOMS: atom_id res chain seq x y z
N VAL A 1 30.16 -14.88 -8.20
CA VAL A 1 31.26 -14.65 -7.20
C VAL A 1 31.00 -15.49 -5.95
N ASN A 2 32.00 -16.20 -5.42
CA ASN A 2 31.88 -16.97 -4.18
C ASN A 2 32.99 -16.58 -3.19
N ILE A 3 32.65 -16.05 -2.02
CA ILE A 3 33.61 -15.62 -1.00
C ILE A 3 33.48 -16.51 0.24
N GLY A 4 34.52 -17.33 0.45
CA GLY A 4 34.76 -18.13 1.66
C GLY A 4 35.52 -17.34 2.73
N THR A 5 36.20 -18.03 3.64
CA THR A 5 36.88 -17.43 4.80
C THR A 5 38.26 -16.82 4.51
N GLY A 6 38.82 -17.04 3.32
CA GLY A 6 40.16 -16.56 2.93
C GLY A 6 40.24 -15.87 1.57
N GLY A 7 39.11 -15.41 1.02
CA GLY A 7 39.05 -14.74 -0.29
C GLY A 7 39.31 -13.23 -0.22
N ASN A 8 39.61 -12.61 -1.37
CA ASN A 8 39.69 -11.15 -1.50
C ASN A 8 38.38 -10.52 -0.98
N THR A 9 38.52 -9.62 -0.01
CA THR A 9 37.40 -8.89 0.61
C THR A 9 36.99 -7.66 -0.20
N GLU A 10 37.63 -7.42 -1.34
CA GLU A 10 37.37 -6.28 -2.21
C GLU A 10 37.51 -6.64 -3.71
N LEU A 11 36.56 -6.17 -4.52
CA LEU A 11 36.62 -6.14 -5.98
C LEU A 11 36.52 -4.69 -6.47
N ALA A 12 37.61 -4.17 -7.02
CA ALA A 12 37.73 -2.76 -7.43
C ALA A 12 37.52 -2.50 -8.93
N GLY A 13 37.59 -3.55 -9.77
CA GLY A 13 37.34 -3.43 -11.21
C GLY A 13 35.85 -3.34 -11.54
N THR A 14 35.52 -2.75 -12.70
CA THR A 14 34.16 -2.79 -13.24
C THR A 14 33.68 -4.23 -13.40
N ILE A 15 32.44 -4.49 -12.98
CA ILE A 15 31.79 -5.79 -13.09
C ILE A 15 30.58 -5.62 -14.01
N GLU A 16 30.59 -6.26 -15.16
CA GLU A 16 29.44 -6.30 -16.07
C GLU A 16 28.60 -7.56 -15.78
N LEU A 17 27.31 -7.39 -15.53
CA LEU A 17 26.37 -8.47 -15.29
C LEU A 17 25.68 -8.86 -16.59
N HIS A 18 25.65 -10.16 -16.87
CA HIS A 18 24.87 -10.75 -17.96
C HIS A 18 23.98 -11.85 -17.39
N GLY A 19 22.66 -11.69 -17.54
CA GLY A 19 21.68 -12.55 -16.87
C GLY A 19 21.78 -12.48 -15.33
N ASP A 20 21.15 -13.43 -14.64
CA ASP A 20 21.13 -13.45 -13.18
C ASP A 20 22.47 -13.92 -12.59
N CYS A 21 23.20 -13.00 -11.98
CA CYS A 21 24.54 -13.23 -11.43
C CYS A 21 24.49 -13.47 -9.92
N LEU A 22 24.98 -14.63 -9.48
CA LEU A 22 25.05 -15.01 -8.07
C LEU A 22 26.31 -14.46 -7.37
N PHE A 23 26.09 -13.73 -6.28
CA PHE A 23 27.09 -13.29 -5.31
C PHE A 23 26.87 -14.03 -3.99
N ASN A 24 27.56 -15.15 -3.82
CA ASN A 24 27.53 -15.94 -2.59
C ASN A 24 28.63 -15.45 -1.62
N VAL A 25 28.24 -14.70 -0.60
CA VAL A 25 29.14 -14.09 0.39
C VAL A 25 28.93 -14.78 1.74
N GLY A 26 29.50 -15.98 1.89
CA GLY A 26 29.27 -16.86 3.03
C GLY A 26 30.30 -16.74 4.15
N GLY A 27 31.54 -16.36 3.83
CA GLY A 27 32.64 -16.24 4.79
C GLY A 27 32.79 -14.84 5.37
N THR A 28 33.69 -14.04 4.82
CA THR A 28 33.90 -12.63 5.24
C THR A 28 33.06 -11.66 4.40
N SER A 29 33.01 -10.38 4.82
CA SER A 29 32.34 -9.34 4.03
C SER A 29 33.05 -9.13 2.69
N LEU A 30 32.26 -8.89 1.64
CA LEU A 30 32.78 -8.53 0.30
C LEU A 30 32.42 -7.08 -0.01
N THR A 31 33.42 -6.26 -0.32
CA THR A 31 33.24 -4.90 -0.83
C THR A 31 33.39 -4.89 -2.34
N ILE A 32 32.43 -4.31 -3.05
CA ILE A 32 32.56 -3.98 -4.47
C ILE A 32 32.77 -2.47 -4.55
N SER A 33 34.03 -2.09 -4.82
CA SER A 33 34.46 -0.71 -5.03
C SER A 33 34.64 -0.36 -6.50
N GLY A 34 34.41 -1.33 -7.41
CA GLY A 34 34.18 -1.08 -8.83
C GLY A 34 32.74 -0.70 -9.13
N LEU A 35 32.49 -0.28 -10.37
CA LEU A 35 31.13 -0.04 -10.89
C LEU A 35 30.50 -1.37 -11.32
N ILE A 36 29.25 -1.64 -10.95
CA ILE A 36 28.47 -2.76 -11.52
C ILE A 36 27.58 -2.23 -12.64
N THR A 37 27.72 -2.80 -13.85
CA THR A 37 27.01 -2.44 -15.08
C THR A 37 26.33 -3.66 -15.73
N GLY A 38 25.71 -3.48 -16.89
CA GLY A 38 25.13 -4.57 -17.69
C GLY A 38 23.62 -4.71 -17.56
N ASP A 39 23.04 -5.65 -18.30
CA ASP A 39 21.60 -5.91 -18.31
C ASP A 39 21.17 -6.96 -17.27
N GLY A 40 22.12 -7.70 -16.72
CA GLY A 40 21.90 -8.78 -15.77
C GLY A 40 21.46 -8.34 -14.37
N GLY A 41 20.96 -9.33 -13.61
CA GLY A 41 20.52 -9.18 -12.22
C GLY A 41 21.59 -9.56 -11.20
N LEU A 42 21.45 -9.06 -9.97
CA LEU A 42 22.30 -9.36 -8.83
C LEU A 42 21.54 -10.21 -7.80
N ILE A 43 21.99 -11.43 -7.57
CA ILE A 43 21.46 -12.32 -6.53
C ILE A 43 22.46 -12.42 -5.38
N LYS A 44 22.10 -11.96 -4.19
CA LYS A 44 22.90 -12.03 -2.97
C LYS A 44 22.52 -13.26 -2.13
N ASN A 45 23.50 -14.13 -1.93
CA ASN A 45 23.45 -15.27 -0.99
C ASN A 45 24.56 -15.16 0.07
N GLY A 46 24.49 -16.03 1.08
CA GLY A 46 25.44 -16.12 2.18
C GLY A 46 25.16 -15.13 3.31
N GLY A 47 25.55 -15.49 4.54
CA GLY A 47 25.24 -14.69 5.73
C GLY A 47 26.01 -13.39 5.83
N SER A 48 27.18 -13.28 5.18
CA SER A 48 28.07 -12.14 5.34
C SER A 48 27.71 -10.96 4.43
N PRO A 49 28.05 -9.72 4.82
CA PRO A 49 27.71 -8.52 4.06
C PRO A 49 28.30 -8.47 2.65
N LEU A 50 27.48 -8.15 1.66
CA LEU A 50 27.92 -7.58 0.38
C LEU A 50 27.80 -6.06 0.46
N ILE A 51 28.88 -5.32 0.22
CA ILE A 51 28.95 -3.88 0.38
C ILE A 51 29.19 -3.25 -0.99
N LEU A 52 28.30 -2.38 -1.45
CA LEU A 52 28.47 -1.62 -2.69
C LEU A 52 28.77 -0.15 -2.35
N THR A 53 29.82 0.42 -2.92
CA THR A 53 30.25 1.80 -2.60
C THR A 53 30.01 2.82 -3.71
N ASN A 54 29.73 2.37 -4.94
CA ASN A 54 29.49 3.22 -6.11
C ASN A 54 28.03 3.24 -6.57
N VAL A 55 27.73 4.19 -7.46
CA VAL A 55 26.44 4.28 -8.15
C VAL A 55 26.38 3.23 -9.26
N ASN A 56 25.76 2.08 -9.00
CA ASN A 56 25.68 0.98 -9.98
C ASN A 56 24.57 1.21 -10.99
N THR A 57 24.81 0.79 -12.24
CA THR A 57 23.94 1.06 -13.39
C THR A 57 23.43 -0.20 -14.09
N TYR A 58 23.58 -1.38 -13.48
CA TYR A 58 22.95 -2.58 -14.01
C TYR A 58 21.42 -2.46 -13.94
N THR A 59 20.72 -3.04 -14.92
CA THR A 59 19.26 -2.85 -15.06
C THR A 59 18.41 -4.03 -14.62
N GLY A 60 19.02 -5.22 -14.50
CA GLY A 60 18.35 -6.40 -13.98
C GLY A 60 18.02 -6.30 -12.49
N ASP A 61 17.26 -7.28 -12.01
CA ASP A 61 16.73 -7.28 -10.65
C ASP A 61 17.83 -7.45 -9.59
N THR A 62 17.59 -6.88 -8.41
CA THR A 62 18.38 -7.12 -7.20
C THR A 62 17.58 -8.02 -6.26
N ARG A 63 18.10 -9.22 -5.98
CA ARG A 63 17.45 -10.16 -5.05
C ARG A 63 18.38 -10.53 -3.90
N LEU A 64 17.93 -10.30 -2.67
CA LEU A 64 18.59 -10.80 -1.47
C LEU A 64 17.85 -12.06 -1.03
N ASN A 65 18.52 -13.21 -1.07
CA ASN A 65 17.98 -14.45 -0.48
C ASN A 65 18.37 -14.61 0.98
N THR A 66 19.58 -14.16 1.36
CA THR A 66 20.12 -14.31 2.73
C THR A 66 21.08 -13.17 3.08
N GLY A 67 21.19 -12.89 4.38
CA GLY A 67 22.18 -11.98 4.94
C GLY A 67 21.92 -10.50 4.62
N VAL A 68 23.01 -9.74 4.59
CA VAL A 68 22.98 -8.28 4.47
C VAL A 68 23.58 -7.82 3.14
N MET A 69 22.92 -6.88 2.48
CA MET A 69 23.53 -6.02 1.46
C MET A 69 23.63 -4.60 2.02
N ARG A 70 24.78 -3.94 1.89
CA ARG A 70 25.00 -2.58 2.37
C ARG A 70 25.28 -1.67 1.18
N LEU A 71 24.56 -0.56 1.12
CA LEU A 71 24.92 0.57 0.30
C LEU A 71 25.67 1.55 1.19
N ASN A 72 26.93 1.83 0.87
CA ASN A 72 27.81 2.70 1.65
C ASN A 72 28.30 3.88 0.80
N GLY A 73 28.51 5.05 1.41
CA GLY A 73 28.95 6.25 0.69
C GLY A 73 27.98 6.59 -0.44
N ASN A 74 28.44 6.47 -1.69
CA ASN A 74 27.65 6.70 -2.90
C ASN A 74 26.94 5.45 -3.44
N GLY A 75 27.04 4.32 -2.73
CA GLY A 75 26.43 3.04 -3.10
C GLY A 75 24.98 3.19 -3.52
N SER A 76 24.65 2.88 -4.78
CA SER A 76 23.27 2.98 -5.30
C SER A 76 22.96 1.80 -6.22
N ILE A 77 21.68 1.45 -6.31
CA ILE A 77 21.11 0.42 -7.20
C ILE A 77 19.89 0.96 -7.96
N THR A 78 19.84 2.25 -8.24
CA THR A 78 18.72 2.92 -8.92
C THR A 78 18.48 2.41 -10.35
N GLY A 79 19.46 1.75 -10.98
CA GLY A 79 19.28 1.09 -12.28
C GLY A 79 18.44 -0.19 -12.21
N SER A 80 18.42 -0.87 -11.06
CA SER A 80 17.70 -2.14 -10.87
C SER A 80 16.19 -1.94 -10.96
N SER A 81 15.50 -2.83 -11.68
CA SER A 81 14.05 -2.74 -11.86
C SER A 81 13.29 -3.20 -10.61
N ASN A 82 13.59 -4.40 -10.10
CA ASN A 82 12.97 -4.91 -8.88
C ASN A 82 14.01 -5.19 -7.80
N ILE A 83 13.73 -4.75 -6.57
CA ILE A 83 14.47 -5.08 -5.36
C ILE A 83 13.62 -6.06 -4.56
N THR A 84 14.09 -7.30 -4.42
CA THR A 84 13.39 -8.35 -3.70
C THR A 84 14.14 -8.73 -2.42
N LEU A 85 13.51 -8.53 -1.27
CA LEU A 85 14.05 -8.85 0.04
C LEU A 85 13.35 -10.08 0.62
N VAL A 86 13.98 -11.25 0.57
CA VAL A 86 13.45 -12.46 1.22
C VAL A 86 13.43 -12.28 2.74
N GLY A 87 12.55 -13.00 3.44
CA GLY A 87 12.47 -12.97 4.90
C GLY A 87 13.83 -13.23 5.56
N GLY A 88 14.17 -12.43 6.57
CA GLY A 88 15.47 -12.49 7.26
C GLY A 88 16.63 -11.79 6.55
N THR A 89 16.40 -11.15 5.40
CA THR A 89 17.41 -10.34 4.72
C THR A 89 17.37 -8.86 5.14
N THR A 90 18.50 -8.16 4.98
CA THR A 90 18.57 -6.71 5.22
C THR A 90 19.27 -6.00 4.08
N LEU A 91 18.60 -5.01 3.49
CA LEU A 91 19.22 -3.97 2.69
C LEU A 91 19.51 -2.76 3.58
N SER A 92 20.78 -2.52 3.91
CA SER A 92 21.19 -1.43 4.78
C SER A 92 21.66 -0.24 3.96
N VAL A 93 21.03 0.92 4.19
CA VAL A 93 21.41 2.21 3.59
C VAL A 93 22.00 3.17 4.61
N THR A 94 22.08 2.80 5.90
CA THR A 94 22.70 3.60 6.97
C THR A 94 24.17 3.98 6.74
N GLY A 95 24.87 3.29 5.84
CA GLY A 95 26.22 3.65 5.44
C GLY A 95 26.28 4.71 4.33
N ARG A 96 25.15 5.07 3.71
CA ARG A 96 25.04 6.19 2.78
C ARG A 96 24.99 7.50 3.55
N VAL A 97 25.42 8.57 2.89
CA VAL A 97 25.43 9.93 3.46
C VAL A 97 24.02 10.40 3.85
N ASP A 98 22.99 9.98 3.10
CA ASP A 98 21.59 10.32 3.33
C ASP A 98 20.83 9.28 4.17
N SER A 99 21.45 8.14 4.50
CA SER A 99 20.80 6.99 5.15
C SER A 99 19.46 6.56 4.53
N THR A 100 19.28 6.80 3.22
CA THR A 100 17.98 6.71 2.56
C THR A 100 18.04 5.81 1.33
N LEU A 101 17.06 4.91 1.23
CA LEU A 101 16.73 4.21 0.00
C LEU A 101 15.62 5.01 -0.71
N THR A 102 15.96 5.62 -1.85
CA THR A 102 14.97 6.29 -2.70
C THR A 102 14.65 5.39 -3.90
N LEU A 103 13.39 5.00 -4.03
CA LEU A 103 12.90 4.29 -5.22
C LEU A 103 12.55 5.30 -6.31
N VAL A 104 13.12 5.11 -7.49
CA VAL A 104 12.85 5.93 -8.67
C VAL A 104 11.65 5.39 -9.46
N ALA A 105 11.15 6.16 -10.42
CA ALA A 105 10.03 5.76 -11.27
C ALA A 105 10.31 4.41 -11.97
N GLY A 106 9.35 3.50 -11.93
CA GLY A 106 9.45 2.15 -12.47
C GLY A 106 10.13 1.14 -11.54
N GLN A 107 10.79 1.57 -10.46
CA GLN A 107 11.45 0.67 -9.53
C GLN A 107 10.44 0.11 -8.50
N ALA A 108 10.56 -1.18 -8.19
CA ALA A 108 9.75 -1.83 -7.16
C ALA A 108 10.61 -2.37 -6.00
N LEU A 109 10.15 -2.18 -4.77
CA LEU A 109 10.66 -2.87 -3.59
C LEU A 109 9.61 -3.86 -3.11
N LYS A 110 9.97 -5.14 -3.01
CA LYS A 110 9.07 -6.19 -2.54
C LYS A 110 9.71 -7.14 -1.53
N GLY A 111 8.88 -7.77 -0.72
CA GLY A 111 9.28 -8.91 0.10
C GLY A 111 9.01 -8.80 1.58
N ASN A 112 9.71 -9.66 2.33
CA ASN A 112 9.54 -9.88 3.77
C ASN A 112 10.77 -9.46 4.60
N GLY A 113 11.75 -8.83 3.96
CA GLY A 113 13.00 -8.42 4.59
C GLY A 113 12.93 -7.06 5.27
N THR A 114 14.11 -6.51 5.54
CA THR A 114 14.28 -5.21 6.19
C THR A 114 15.04 -4.23 5.31
N VAL A 115 14.53 -3.01 5.19
CA VAL A 115 15.33 -1.83 4.82
C VAL A 115 15.85 -1.21 6.12
N ASN A 116 17.16 -1.25 6.33
CA ASN A 116 17.77 -0.58 7.47
C ASN A 116 18.18 0.85 7.07
N GLY A 117 17.33 1.81 7.42
CA GLY A 117 17.41 3.23 7.08
C GLY A 117 16.03 3.79 6.70
N THR A 118 16.01 4.97 6.08
CA THR A 118 14.80 5.65 5.60
C THR A 118 14.39 5.10 4.22
N LEU A 119 13.08 5.00 3.96
CA LEU A 119 12.53 4.63 2.65
C LEU A 119 11.73 5.79 2.05
N ILE A 120 12.08 6.20 0.83
CA ILE A 120 11.26 7.11 0.02
C ILE A 120 10.83 6.36 -1.24
N ALA A 121 9.56 5.98 -1.31
CA ALA A 121 8.96 5.47 -2.52
C ALA A 121 8.51 6.65 -3.38
N GLY A 122 9.35 7.07 -4.33
CA GLY A 122 9.06 8.19 -5.24
C GLY A 122 7.84 7.95 -6.13
N ALA A 123 7.38 8.98 -6.82
CA ALA A 123 6.28 8.87 -7.76
C ALA A 123 6.55 7.77 -8.81
N ASN A 124 5.53 6.99 -9.16
CA ASN A 124 5.60 5.85 -10.08
C ASN A 124 6.56 4.72 -9.67
N SER A 125 7.02 4.67 -8.42
CA SER A 125 7.64 3.48 -7.83
C SER A 125 6.60 2.59 -7.15
N THR A 126 6.97 1.36 -6.81
CA THR A 126 6.09 0.42 -6.11
C THR A 126 6.73 -0.10 -4.82
N VAL A 127 5.95 -0.17 -3.74
CA VAL A 127 6.31 -0.91 -2.51
C VAL A 127 5.27 -2.01 -2.30
N SER A 128 5.73 -3.25 -2.20
CA SER A 128 4.89 -4.44 -2.00
C SER A 128 5.42 -5.28 -0.84
N PRO A 129 4.94 -5.10 0.39
CA PRO A 129 5.17 -6.10 1.43
C PRO A 129 4.68 -7.48 0.96
N GLY A 130 5.34 -8.55 1.39
CA GLY A 130 5.03 -9.89 0.91
C GLY A 130 5.76 -10.28 -0.39
N LEU A 131 5.66 -11.57 -0.75
CA LEU A 131 6.21 -12.11 -2.00
C LEU A 131 5.12 -12.84 -2.78
N ASP A 132 4.81 -14.06 -2.35
CA ASP A 132 3.83 -14.96 -2.98
C ASP A 132 2.61 -15.19 -2.07
N ALA A 133 2.57 -14.49 -0.94
CA ALA A 133 1.55 -14.55 0.08
C ALA A 133 1.69 -13.34 1.02
N ILE A 134 0.65 -13.16 1.83
CA ILE A 134 0.60 -12.20 2.92
C ILE A 134 1.89 -12.23 3.75
N GLY A 135 2.49 -11.05 3.88
CA GLY A 135 3.80 -10.89 4.47
C GLY A 135 4.04 -9.51 5.07
N ALA A 136 5.28 -9.27 5.50
CA ALA A 136 5.65 -8.06 6.19
C ALA A 136 7.01 -7.53 5.76
N LEU A 137 7.03 -6.29 5.25
CA LEU A 137 8.25 -5.55 4.95
C LEU A 137 8.54 -4.59 6.11
N THR A 138 9.78 -4.57 6.59
CA THR A 138 10.18 -3.68 7.68
C THR A 138 11.12 -2.58 7.21
N VAL A 139 10.92 -1.37 7.72
CA VAL A 139 11.81 -0.23 7.55
C VAL A 139 12.20 0.29 8.93
N SER A 140 13.50 0.37 9.23
CA SER A 140 13.96 0.76 10.57
C SER A 140 13.85 2.25 10.88
N ASN A 141 13.45 3.06 9.90
CA ASN A 141 13.22 4.50 10.05
C ASN A 141 11.96 4.94 9.28
N ALA A 142 11.84 6.22 8.97
CA ALA A 142 10.69 6.82 8.34
C ALA A 142 10.45 6.27 6.93
N VAL A 143 9.18 6.29 6.52
CA VAL A 143 8.72 5.89 5.20
C VAL A 143 7.88 7.01 4.58
N THR A 144 8.14 7.32 3.31
CA THR A 144 7.29 8.20 2.49
C THR A 144 6.78 7.44 1.26
N LEU A 145 5.47 7.45 1.03
CA LEU A 145 4.80 6.68 -0.02
C LEU A 145 4.17 7.61 -1.07
N LEU A 146 4.95 8.00 -2.08
CA LEU A 146 4.48 8.84 -3.20
C LEU A 146 4.12 8.03 -4.46
N GLY A 147 4.60 6.79 -4.55
CA GLY A 147 4.25 5.83 -5.59
C GLY A 147 3.04 4.98 -5.25
N THR A 148 3.02 3.75 -5.75
CA THR A 148 1.99 2.76 -5.43
C THR A 148 2.44 1.89 -4.26
N THR A 149 1.60 1.74 -3.26
CA THR A 149 1.79 0.73 -2.20
C THR A 149 0.80 -0.40 -2.45
N THR A 150 1.29 -1.56 -2.83
CA THR A 150 0.47 -2.77 -3.03
C THR A 150 0.38 -3.55 -1.74
N MET A 151 -0.82 -4.01 -1.41
CA MET A 151 -1.12 -4.76 -0.19
C MET A 151 -2.13 -5.86 -0.50
N GLU A 152 -1.85 -7.08 -0.07
CA GLU A 152 -2.75 -8.22 -0.14
C GLU A 152 -3.60 -8.31 1.13
N LEU A 153 -4.87 -8.67 0.94
CA LEU A 153 -5.85 -8.94 1.98
C LEU A 153 -6.36 -10.37 1.82
N ASN A 154 -6.89 -10.95 2.89
CA ASN A 154 -7.68 -12.17 2.80
C ASN A 154 -8.92 -12.03 3.70
N GLY A 155 -10.09 -11.95 3.07
CA GLY A 155 -11.38 -11.83 3.73
C GLY A 155 -11.81 -13.06 4.52
N ASP A 156 -11.37 -14.27 4.13
CA ASP A 156 -11.69 -15.50 4.86
C ASP A 156 -10.91 -15.58 6.18
N SER A 157 -9.60 -15.31 6.12
CA SER A 157 -8.71 -15.44 7.28
C SER A 157 -8.55 -14.15 8.09
N GLY A 158 -9.03 -13.01 7.57
CA GLY A 158 -8.84 -11.70 8.21
C GLY A 158 -7.37 -11.27 8.29
N THR A 159 -6.52 -11.80 7.41
CA THR A 159 -5.08 -11.49 7.36
C THR A 159 -4.78 -10.48 6.25
N ASN A 160 -3.64 -9.79 6.36
CA ASN A 160 -3.21 -8.81 5.39
C ASN A 160 -1.69 -8.62 5.38
N ASP A 161 -1.18 -8.10 4.27
CA ASP A 161 0.17 -7.56 4.17
C ASP A 161 0.41 -6.41 5.16
N VAL A 162 1.64 -6.29 5.64
CA VAL A 162 2.03 -5.25 6.59
C VAL A 162 3.29 -4.52 6.13
N LEU A 163 3.20 -3.20 6.01
CA LEU A 163 4.38 -2.34 5.98
C LEU A 163 4.66 -1.79 7.39
N ARG A 164 5.80 -2.17 7.95
CA ARG A 164 6.26 -1.71 9.26
C ARG A 164 7.31 -0.62 9.10
N SER A 165 7.14 0.46 9.86
CA SER A 165 8.17 1.47 10.12
C SER A 165 8.42 1.53 11.63
N ASP A 166 9.68 1.57 12.05
CA ASP A 166 10.01 1.83 13.46
C ASP A 166 9.97 3.33 13.83
N SER A 167 9.53 4.19 12.90
CA SER A 167 9.39 5.64 13.07
C SER A 167 8.00 6.11 12.58
N SER A 168 7.92 6.79 11.44
CA SER A 168 6.69 7.36 10.88
C SER A 168 6.40 6.86 9.47
N ILE A 169 5.13 6.81 9.07
CA ILE A 169 4.71 6.60 7.67
C ILE A 169 3.96 7.83 7.16
N THR A 170 4.40 8.37 6.03
CA THR A 170 3.72 9.47 5.32
C THR A 170 3.06 8.94 4.05
N TYR A 171 1.74 9.07 3.96
CA TYR A 171 0.95 8.66 2.80
C TYR A 171 0.86 9.79 1.76
N GLY A 172 0.85 9.44 0.48
CA GLY A 172 0.68 10.40 -0.61
C GLY A 172 0.12 9.78 -1.89
N GLY A 173 0.72 8.71 -2.40
CA GLY A 173 0.38 8.10 -3.69
C GLY A 173 -0.86 7.21 -3.67
N THR A 174 -0.79 6.06 -4.34
CA THR A 174 -1.91 5.10 -4.48
C THR A 174 -1.78 3.97 -3.47
N LEU A 175 -2.86 3.64 -2.75
CA LEU A 175 -2.98 2.36 -2.03
C LEU A 175 -3.70 1.36 -2.92
N SER A 176 -3.00 0.30 -3.34
CA SER A 176 -3.53 -0.77 -4.17
C SER A 176 -3.75 -2.02 -3.31
N LEU A 177 -4.94 -2.58 -3.35
CA LEU A 177 -5.43 -3.66 -2.49
C LEU A 177 -5.88 -4.84 -3.35
N THR A 178 -5.37 -6.02 -3.05
CA THR A 178 -5.77 -7.27 -3.71
C THR A 178 -6.33 -8.21 -2.66
N ASN A 179 -7.59 -8.64 -2.81
CA ASN A 179 -8.16 -9.64 -1.92
C ASN A 179 -7.92 -11.05 -2.48
N LEU A 180 -7.23 -11.88 -1.70
CA LEU A 180 -6.78 -13.23 -2.09
C LEU A 180 -7.80 -14.33 -1.79
N GLY A 181 -8.76 -14.08 -0.90
CA GLY A 181 -9.73 -15.08 -0.46
C GLY A 181 -10.95 -14.45 0.22
N GLY A 182 -12.10 -15.12 0.13
CA GLY A 182 -13.36 -14.71 0.75
C GLY A 182 -13.96 -13.39 0.24
N PRO A 183 -15.26 -13.13 0.44
CA PRO A 183 -15.79 -11.79 0.28
C PRO A 183 -15.34 -10.90 1.44
N LEU A 184 -14.98 -9.65 1.15
CA LEU A 184 -14.83 -8.63 2.18
C LEU A 184 -16.21 -8.26 2.75
N THR A 185 -16.39 -8.29 4.07
CA THR A 185 -17.69 -8.08 4.73
C THR A 185 -17.73 -6.77 5.52
N ASN A 186 -18.92 -6.26 5.82
CA ASN A 186 -19.08 -5.03 6.62
C ASN A 186 -18.37 -5.16 7.98
N GLY A 187 -17.53 -4.19 8.31
CA GLY A 187 -16.73 -4.18 9.54
C GLY A 187 -15.39 -4.93 9.45
N ALA A 188 -15.13 -5.69 8.39
CA ALA A 188 -13.82 -6.32 8.17
C ALA A 188 -12.72 -5.24 8.20
N SER A 189 -11.66 -5.49 8.96
CA SER A 189 -10.63 -4.49 9.26
C SER A 189 -9.25 -5.10 9.14
N PHE A 190 -8.34 -4.37 8.48
CA PHE A 190 -7.00 -4.84 8.14
C PHE A 190 -5.95 -3.80 8.53
N LYS A 191 -5.00 -4.20 9.38
CA LYS A 191 -3.94 -3.30 9.87
C LYS A 191 -2.74 -3.37 8.94
N LEU A 192 -2.79 -2.57 7.88
CA LEU A 192 -1.82 -2.54 6.79
C LEU A 192 -0.50 -1.86 7.18
N PHE A 193 -0.57 -0.87 8.07
CA PHE A 193 0.56 -0.04 8.44
C PHE A 193 0.83 -0.14 9.94
N ARG A 194 2.11 -0.22 10.31
CA ARG A 194 2.56 -0.20 11.70
C ARG A 194 3.69 0.80 11.85
N ALA A 195 3.43 1.90 12.57
CA ALA A 195 4.39 2.96 12.87
C ALA A 195 4.04 3.66 14.19
N SER A 196 4.95 4.50 14.68
CA SER A 196 4.72 5.38 15.84
C SER A 196 3.87 6.59 15.48
N SER A 197 3.87 7.02 14.21
CA SER A 197 3.00 8.08 13.71
C SER A 197 2.65 7.91 12.24
N TYR A 198 1.50 8.46 11.84
CA TYR A 198 1.00 8.44 10.47
C TYR A 198 0.63 9.86 10.06
N THR A 199 1.03 10.28 8.85
CA THR A 199 0.71 11.60 8.31
C THR A 199 0.35 11.51 6.82
N GLY A 200 -0.24 12.57 6.29
CA GLY A 200 -0.71 12.61 4.90
C GLY A 200 -1.92 11.71 4.64
N THR A 201 -2.28 11.58 3.38
CA THR A 201 -3.39 10.75 2.88
C THR A 201 -3.00 10.15 1.54
N PHE A 202 -3.44 8.92 1.25
CA PHE A 202 -3.34 8.41 -0.12
C PHE A 202 -4.19 9.27 -1.06
N SER A 203 -3.64 9.60 -2.23
CA SER A 203 -4.35 10.35 -3.28
C SER A 203 -5.43 9.51 -3.95
N SER A 204 -5.28 8.19 -3.97
CA SER A 204 -6.24 7.28 -4.57
C SER A 204 -6.17 5.87 -3.95
N LEU A 205 -7.26 5.11 -4.16
CA LEU A 205 -7.38 3.71 -3.80
C LEU A 205 -7.62 2.89 -5.07
N ALA A 206 -7.06 1.68 -5.13
CA ALA A 206 -7.32 0.71 -6.18
C ALA A 206 -7.56 -0.67 -5.54
N PRO A 207 -8.69 -1.35 -5.77
CA PRO A 207 -9.91 -0.83 -6.39
C PRO A 207 -10.52 0.31 -5.55
N THR A 208 -11.33 1.15 -6.18
CA THR A 208 -12.01 2.26 -5.52
C THR A 208 -13.04 1.80 -4.48
N THR A 209 -13.56 0.57 -4.61
CA THR A 209 -14.49 -0.08 -3.66
C THR A 209 -14.05 -1.51 -3.34
N PRO A 210 -14.24 -2.00 -2.09
CA PRO A 210 -13.90 -3.38 -1.71
C PRO A 210 -14.80 -4.45 -2.34
N GLY A 211 -16.01 -4.06 -2.77
CA GLY A 211 -16.98 -4.96 -3.37
C GLY A 211 -18.28 -4.21 -3.73
N PRO A 212 -19.23 -4.87 -4.40
CA PRO A 212 -20.49 -4.24 -4.82
C PRO A 212 -21.24 -3.60 -3.65
N GLY A 213 -21.54 -2.31 -3.78
CA GLY A 213 -22.25 -1.53 -2.77
C GLY A 213 -21.46 -1.23 -1.50
N GLN A 214 -20.19 -1.64 -1.41
CA GLN A 214 -19.35 -1.39 -0.25
C GLN A 214 -18.41 -0.21 -0.49
N ALA A 215 -17.86 0.34 0.59
CA ALA A 215 -16.86 1.40 0.52
C ALA A 215 -15.69 1.12 1.47
N TRP A 216 -14.52 1.63 1.11
CA TRP A 216 -13.37 1.67 2.00
C TRP A 216 -13.54 2.78 3.03
N ASN A 217 -13.30 2.47 4.30
CA ASN A 217 -13.14 3.46 5.36
C ASN A 217 -11.65 3.58 5.70
N THR A 218 -11.09 4.75 5.38
CA THR A 218 -9.67 5.08 5.53
C THR A 218 -9.38 5.97 6.73
N ASN A 219 -10.38 6.36 7.52
CA ASN A 219 -10.23 7.29 8.65
C ASN A 219 -9.23 6.78 9.70
N ALA A 220 -9.11 5.45 9.84
CA ALA A 220 -8.21 4.81 10.78
C ALA A 220 -6.77 4.65 10.26
N LEU A 221 -6.48 5.00 8.99
CA LEU A 221 -5.12 4.95 8.44
C LEU A 221 -4.19 5.97 9.09
N SER A 222 -4.70 7.18 9.37
CA SER A 222 -3.95 8.28 9.97
C SER A 222 -3.75 8.16 11.48
N THR A 223 -4.38 7.18 12.13
CA THR A 223 -4.31 6.99 13.59
C THR A 223 -3.76 5.63 13.97
N THR A 224 -4.19 4.57 13.30
CA THR A 224 -3.83 3.19 13.65
C THR A 224 -3.22 2.41 12.50
N GLY A 225 -3.13 2.98 11.29
CA GLY A 225 -2.69 2.26 10.08
C GLY A 225 -3.67 1.21 9.59
N THR A 226 -4.94 1.31 9.99
CA THR A 226 -6.00 0.32 9.70
C THR A 226 -6.92 0.84 8.60
N ILE A 227 -7.24 -0.01 7.62
CA ILE A 227 -8.35 0.21 6.70
C ILE A 227 -9.50 -0.73 7.08
N SER A 228 -10.74 -0.31 6.89
CA SER A 228 -11.89 -1.19 7.10
C SER A 228 -12.88 -1.13 5.94
N VAL A 229 -13.71 -2.16 5.85
CA VAL A 229 -14.78 -2.30 4.89
C VAL A 229 -16.06 -1.81 5.53
N VAL A 230 -16.78 -0.95 4.84
CA VAL A 230 -18.13 -0.56 5.22
C VAL A 230 -19.09 -1.13 4.20
N GLY A 231 -20.11 -1.83 4.70
CA GLY A 231 -21.14 -2.45 3.90
C GLY A 231 -21.97 -1.44 3.12
N PRO A 232 -22.90 -1.90 2.28
CA PRO A 232 -23.88 -1.01 1.70
C PRO A 232 -24.67 -0.33 2.81
N ALA A 233 -24.76 0.99 2.73
CA ALA A 233 -25.57 1.76 3.66
C ALA A 233 -27.02 1.29 3.55
N THR A 234 -27.62 0.98 4.70
CA THR A 234 -28.95 0.37 4.78
C THR A 234 -29.96 1.36 5.32
N ILE A 235 -31.10 1.52 4.65
CA ILE A 235 -32.25 2.22 5.20
C ILE A 235 -32.85 1.33 6.31
N GLY A 236 -32.87 1.86 7.54
CA GLY A 236 -33.39 1.15 8.71
C GLY A 236 -34.77 1.62 9.15
N SER A 237 -35.11 2.89 8.93
CA SER A 237 -36.41 3.44 9.27
C SER A 237 -36.93 4.39 8.19
N ILE A 238 -38.23 4.28 7.93
CA ILE A 238 -38.99 5.20 7.08
C ILE A 238 -40.21 5.61 7.89
N THR A 239 -40.29 6.87 8.29
CA THR A 239 -41.41 7.40 9.07
C THR A 239 -42.05 8.57 8.33
N LEU A 240 -43.37 8.61 8.32
CA LEU A 240 -44.16 9.71 7.77
C LEU A 240 -45.02 10.29 8.89
N SER A 241 -44.84 11.57 9.19
CA SER A 241 -45.66 12.30 10.16
C SER A 241 -46.19 13.57 9.51
N GLY A 242 -47.51 13.64 9.33
CA GLY A 242 -48.13 14.66 8.46
C GLY A 242 -47.59 14.54 7.03
N SER A 243 -46.97 15.62 6.52
CA SER A 243 -46.30 15.64 5.21
C SER A 243 -44.79 15.37 5.29
N THR A 244 -44.22 15.19 6.48
CA THR A 244 -42.78 15.04 6.66
C THR A 244 -42.38 13.58 6.62
N LEU A 245 -41.67 13.20 5.56
CA LEU A 245 -41.01 11.90 5.41
C LEU A 245 -39.59 11.99 6.00
N VAL A 246 -39.27 11.08 6.92
CA VAL A 246 -37.92 10.88 7.43
C VAL A 246 -37.45 9.48 7.05
N ILE A 247 -36.30 9.41 6.36
CA ILE A 247 -35.60 8.17 6.01
C ILE A 247 -34.28 8.17 6.77
N SER A 248 -34.06 7.18 7.62
CA SER A 248 -32.82 7.04 8.37
C SER A 248 -32.24 5.65 8.25
N GLY A 249 -30.94 5.54 8.52
CA GLY A 249 -30.23 4.27 8.41
C GLY A 249 -28.80 4.34 8.91
N SER A 250 -28.05 3.28 8.58
CA SER A 250 -26.72 3.01 9.13
C SER A 250 -25.81 2.38 8.08
N ASN A 251 -24.61 1.99 8.50
CA ASN A 251 -23.59 1.34 7.65
C ASN A 251 -23.07 2.25 6.52
N GLY A 252 -23.08 3.57 6.70
CA GLY A 252 -22.35 4.48 5.83
C GLY A 252 -20.91 4.66 6.26
N VAL A 253 -20.05 5.13 5.33
CA VAL A 253 -18.68 5.51 5.67
C VAL A 253 -18.74 6.63 6.70
N PRO A 254 -18.15 6.49 7.91
CA PRO A 254 -18.16 7.54 8.91
C PRO A 254 -17.64 8.86 8.35
N LEU A 255 -18.41 9.94 8.54
CA LEU A 255 -18.15 11.28 7.97
C LEU A 255 -18.12 11.35 6.43
N GLY A 256 -18.42 10.24 5.74
CA GLY A 256 -18.53 10.18 4.29
C GLY A 256 -19.75 10.92 3.77
N THR A 257 -19.69 11.40 2.53
CA THR A 257 -20.84 12.00 1.85
C THR A 257 -21.80 10.90 1.39
N TYR A 258 -23.09 11.18 1.33
CA TYR A 258 -24.08 10.36 0.63
C TYR A 258 -25.08 11.26 -0.10
N TYR A 259 -25.77 10.67 -1.06
CA TYR A 259 -26.79 11.34 -1.84
C TYR A 259 -28.13 10.63 -1.69
N MET A 260 -29.21 11.40 -1.61
CA MET A 260 -30.57 10.88 -1.76
C MET A 260 -31.05 11.20 -3.17
N ARG A 261 -31.39 10.16 -3.93
CA ARG A 261 -32.02 10.30 -5.24
C ARG A 261 -33.53 10.10 -5.14
N ALA A 262 -34.26 10.74 -6.04
CA ALA A 262 -35.68 10.49 -6.22
C ALA A 262 -36.12 10.48 -7.68
N SER A 263 -37.18 9.72 -7.95
CA SER A 263 -37.85 9.63 -9.25
C SER A 263 -39.36 9.47 -9.05
N THR A 264 -40.17 9.92 -10.01
CA THR A 264 -41.60 9.61 -10.07
C THR A 264 -41.88 8.31 -10.83
N ASN A 265 -40.86 7.72 -11.47
CA ASN A 265 -40.95 6.48 -12.22
C ASN A 265 -39.80 5.53 -11.84
N VAL A 266 -40.14 4.41 -11.20
CA VAL A 266 -39.17 3.42 -10.72
C VAL A 266 -38.46 2.67 -11.85
N THR A 267 -39.01 2.67 -13.08
CA THR A 267 -38.40 1.97 -14.22
C THR A 267 -37.28 2.76 -14.89
N VAL A 268 -37.14 4.05 -14.55
CA VAL A 268 -36.02 4.89 -15.03
C VAL A 268 -34.72 4.37 -14.41
N PRO A 269 -33.62 4.22 -15.17
CA PRO A 269 -32.32 3.83 -14.63
C PRO A 269 -31.89 4.69 -13.44
N LEU A 270 -31.33 4.09 -12.39
CA LEU A 270 -30.96 4.81 -11.15
C LEU A 270 -30.01 6.00 -11.40
N THR A 271 -29.14 5.89 -12.41
CA THR A 271 -28.23 6.96 -12.85
C THR A 271 -28.97 8.23 -13.31
N ASN A 272 -30.21 8.09 -13.80
CA ASN A 272 -31.06 9.17 -14.27
C ASN A 272 -32.01 9.71 -13.18
N TRP A 273 -32.03 9.12 -11.98
CA TRP A 273 -32.82 9.67 -10.87
C TRP A 273 -32.17 10.97 -10.38
N THR A 274 -32.98 11.96 -10.00
CA THR A 274 -32.46 13.27 -9.59
C THR A 274 -31.90 13.19 -8.17
N ARG A 275 -30.67 13.67 -7.92
CA ARG A 275 -30.15 13.89 -6.56
C ARG A 275 -30.92 15.05 -5.92
N ILE A 276 -31.63 14.78 -4.85
CA ILE A 276 -32.47 15.76 -4.12
C ILE A 276 -31.84 16.22 -2.80
N ALA A 277 -30.80 15.53 -2.33
CA ALA A 277 -29.98 15.96 -1.20
C ALA A 277 -28.56 15.40 -1.28
N THR A 278 -27.63 16.14 -0.68
CA THR A 278 -26.24 15.76 -0.44
C THR A 278 -25.96 16.01 1.04
N ASN A 279 -25.71 14.94 1.79
CA ASN A 279 -25.52 14.98 3.24
C ASN A 279 -24.27 14.19 3.63
N THR A 280 -23.91 14.21 4.91
CA THR A 280 -22.80 13.43 5.47
C THR A 280 -23.30 12.44 6.52
N PHE A 281 -22.73 11.24 6.56
CA PHE A 281 -22.95 10.32 7.66
C PHE A 281 -22.39 10.88 8.97
N THR A 282 -22.94 10.46 10.10
CA THR A 282 -22.39 10.75 11.42
C THR A 282 -21.03 10.08 11.62
N PRO A 283 -20.28 10.42 12.69
CA PRO A 283 -19.06 9.68 13.08
C PRO A 283 -19.28 8.18 13.32
N SER A 284 -20.53 7.74 13.54
CA SER A 284 -20.91 6.34 13.71
C SER A 284 -21.44 5.69 12.42
N GLY A 285 -21.38 6.37 11.28
CA GLY A 285 -21.88 5.86 10.00
C GLY A 285 -23.40 5.84 9.86
N ASN A 286 -24.12 6.60 10.69
CA ASN A 286 -25.59 6.72 10.61
C ASN A 286 -25.98 7.90 9.72
N PHE A 287 -27.20 7.87 9.17
CA PHE A 287 -27.78 8.98 8.43
C PHE A 287 -29.25 9.20 8.75
N SER A 288 -29.71 10.42 8.51
CA SER A 288 -31.12 10.80 8.52
C SER A 288 -31.36 11.84 7.44
N PHE A 289 -32.40 11.63 6.64
CA PHE A 289 -32.83 12.49 5.57
C PHE A 289 -34.29 12.85 5.78
N THR A 290 -34.62 14.13 5.67
CA THR A 290 -36.00 14.63 5.79
C THR A 290 -36.44 15.24 4.46
N ASN A 291 -37.65 14.88 4.03
CA ASN A 291 -38.28 15.41 2.83
C ASN A 291 -39.75 15.72 3.07
N ILE A 292 -40.27 16.75 2.43
CA ILE A 292 -41.70 17.06 2.44
C ILE A 292 -42.39 16.34 1.27
N ILE A 293 -43.48 15.64 1.57
CA ILE A 293 -44.36 14.99 0.60
C ILE A 293 -45.49 15.94 0.26
N THR A 294 -45.70 16.14 -1.04
CA THR A 294 -46.69 17.07 -1.59
C THR A 294 -47.57 16.35 -2.60
N SER A 295 -48.83 16.79 -2.74
CA SER A 295 -49.77 16.25 -3.74
C SER A 295 -49.33 16.43 -5.20
N ALA A 296 -48.37 17.33 -5.48
CA ALA A 296 -47.78 17.53 -6.80
C ALA A 296 -47.06 16.28 -7.37
N PHE A 297 -46.66 15.35 -6.49
CA PHE A 297 -46.01 14.09 -6.88
C PHE A 297 -46.77 12.92 -6.25
N PRO A 298 -47.83 12.40 -6.90
CA PRO A 298 -48.67 11.34 -6.34
C PRO A 298 -47.92 10.02 -6.12
N MET A 299 -46.82 9.81 -6.85
CA MET A 299 -45.89 8.71 -6.65
C MET A 299 -44.45 9.23 -6.70
N ARG A 300 -43.65 8.90 -5.68
CA ARG A 300 -42.24 9.28 -5.60
C ARG A 300 -41.45 8.16 -4.93
N PHE A 301 -40.38 7.73 -5.59
CA PHE A 301 -39.45 6.70 -5.15
C PHE A 301 -38.15 7.36 -4.69
N PHE A 302 -37.47 6.75 -3.74
CA PHE A 302 -36.22 7.24 -3.17
C PHE A 302 -35.14 6.16 -3.21
N ALA A 303 -33.89 6.57 -3.40
CA ALA A 303 -32.74 5.67 -3.36
C ALA A 303 -31.56 6.36 -2.66
N LEU A 304 -30.85 5.59 -1.83
CA LEU A 304 -29.60 6.01 -1.22
C LEU A 304 -28.45 5.70 -2.16
N GLU A 305 -27.58 6.67 -2.40
CA GLU A 305 -26.39 6.54 -3.24
C GLU A 305 -25.14 6.87 -2.42
N MET A 306 -24.15 5.98 -2.49
CA MET A 306 -22.80 6.18 -1.96
C MET A 306 -21.91 6.89 -3.01
N PRO A 307 -20.88 7.64 -2.60
CA PRO A 307 -19.96 8.32 -3.52
C PRO A 307 -19.24 7.40 -4.50
#